data_AF-A0A1J7K0S7-F1
#
_entry.id   AF-A0A1J7K0S7-F1
#
_cell.length_a   1.000
_cell.length_b   1.000
_cell.length_c   1.000
_cell.angle_alpha   90.00
_cell.angle_beta   90.00
_cell.angle_gamma   90.00
#
_symmetry.space_group_name_H-M   'P 1'
#
loop_
_entity.id
_entity.type
_entity.pdbx_description
1 polymer ?
#
loop_
_entity_poly.entity_id
_entity_poly.type
_entity_poly.pdbx_seq_one_letter_code
_entity_poly.pdbx_strand_id
1 'polypeptide(L)'
;MAASYTLTPESSTHIFTTDIVPTELAPVLHLHHQTDNKQPLAVLIVGQTGAGKTRLAPVLLDAMTSLHRTPAHFIADTYKAYHPSYASILSTKPALASAATGTDARRWLTMACEFAAERRLDVLVESACRHPDDFCALAALFRRAGYRVAVAVLAVPEALSRLGILVRYHLALPEARSGRLPLRLTPKKVHDDSYAGLGEAARFVDESDAADAVVVVRRGDGVAYENWRGEDGRWKAPAGAARALEGERRRPLSPEEVEVVEEGIATLEKVGEPGLGEQIPEIRGLVDALKTSASGEGDAAEGLPALVPLDAVDFIGRGLS
;
A
#
# COMPACT_ATOMS: atom_id res chain seq x y z
N MET A 1 18.83 -6.36 -28.86
CA MET A 1 17.40 -6.58 -28.63
C MET A 1 17.25 -7.08 -27.21
N ALA A 2 16.78 -6.27 -26.26
CA ALA A 2 16.51 -6.77 -24.92
C ALA A 2 15.35 -7.78 -25.04
N ALA A 3 15.55 -9.02 -24.59
CA ALA A 3 14.47 -9.98 -24.53
C ALA A 3 13.36 -9.37 -23.66
N SER A 4 12.16 -9.22 -24.22
CA SER A 4 11.00 -8.84 -23.42
C SER A 4 10.71 -10.00 -22.47
N TYR A 5 10.83 -9.75 -21.17
CA TYR A 5 10.45 -10.73 -20.15
C TYR A 5 8.93 -10.78 -19.94
N THR A 6 8.13 -10.02 -20.70
CA THR A 6 6.67 -10.03 -20.57
C THR A 6 6.08 -11.30 -21.18
N LEU A 7 5.26 -12.02 -20.42
CA LEU A 7 4.59 -13.23 -20.90
C LEU A 7 3.47 -12.91 -21.87
N THR A 8 3.18 -13.87 -22.76
CA THR A 8 1.94 -13.82 -23.56
C THR A 8 0.72 -13.96 -22.64
N PRO A 9 -0.45 -13.46 -23.06
CA PRO A 9 -1.69 -13.61 -22.28
C PRO A 9 -2.00 -15.07 -21.93
N GLU A 10 -1.76 -16.00 -22.85
CA GLU A 10 -2.03 -17.43 -22.67
C GLU A 10 -1.11 -18.04 -21.61
N SER A 11 0.20 -17.77 -21.68
CA SER A 11 1.15 -18.24 -20.66
C SER A 11 0.86 -17.65 -19.29
N SER A 12 0.52 -16.35 -19.23
CA SER A 12 0.15 -15.69 -17.97
C SER A 12 -1.12 -16.29 -17.37
N THR A 13 -2.14 -16.55 -18.19
CA THR A 13 -3.40 -17.19 -17.75
C THR A 13 -3.19 -18.62 -17.29
N HIS A 14 -2.34 -19.38 -18.00
CA HIS A 14 -1.97 -20.72 -17.60
C HIS A 14 -1.35 -20.74 -16.20
N ILE A 15 -0.27 -19.97 -15.98
CA ILE A 15 0.41 -19.87 -14.66
C ILE A 15 -0.55 -19.40 -13.57
N PHE A 16 -1.41 -18.42 -13.88
CA PHE A 16 -2.41 -17.97 -12.93
C PHE A 16 -3.31 -19.12 -12.47
N THR A 17 -3.80 -19.92 -13.41
CA THR A 17 -4.78 -20.98 -13.14
C THR A 17 -4.13 -22.21 -12.51
N THR A 18 -2.93 -22.60 -12.94
CA THR A 18 -2.27 -23.84 -12.50
C THR A 18 -1.43 -23.66 -11.25
N ASP A 19 -0.90 -22.46 -11.01
CA ASP A 19 0.09 -22.24 -9.96
C ASP A 19 -0.42 -21.26 -8.91
N ILE A 20 -0.88 -20.07 -9.32
CA ILE A 20 -1.26 -18.99 -8.40
C ILE A 20 -2.57 -19.32 -7.67
N VAL A 21 -3.63 -19.69 -8.39
CA VAL A 21 -4.93 -20.01 -7.76
C VAL A 21 -4.81 -21.16 -6.75
N PRO A 22 -4.18 -22.31 -7.09
CA PRO A 22 -4.05 -23.40 -6.12
C PRO A 22 -3.18 -23.07 -4.91
N THR A 23 -2.16 -22.22 -5.07
CA THR A 23 -1.22 -21.89 -3.99
C THR A 23 -1.75 -20.79 -3.08
N GLU A 24 -2.27 -19.70 -3.66
CA GLU A 24 -2.60 -18.47 -2.92
C GLU A 24 -4.09 -18.38 -2.57
N LEU A 25 -4.98 -18.96 -3.38
CA LEU A 25 -6.44 -18.78 -3.25
C LEU A 25 -7.16 -20.01 -2.71
N ALA A 26 -6.68 -21.23 -2.99
CA ALA A 26 -7.30 -22.45 -2.50
C ALA A 26 -7.58 -22.47 -0.98
N PRO A 27 -6.70 -21.94 -0.10
CA PRO A 27 -6.95 -21.91 1.34
C PRO A 27 -8.21 -21.14 1.75
N VAL A 28 -8.64 -20.16 0.96
CA VAL A 28 -9.79 -19.29 1.28
C VAL A 28 -10.98 -19.48 0.34
N LEU A 29 -10.86 -20.31 -0.69
CA LEU A 29 -11.93 -20.52 -1.69
C LEU A 29 -13.28 -20.95 -1.10
N HIS A 30 -13.27 -21.67 0.02
CA HIS A 30 -14.48 -22.17 0.69
C HIS A 30 -15.17 -21.11 1.56
N LEU A 31 -14.55 -19.94 1.76
CA LEU A 31 -15.02 -18.85 2.62
C LEU A 31 -15.79 -17.79 1.82
N HIS A 32 -16.40 -18.19 0.71
CA HIS A 32 -17.09 -17.29 -0.20
C HIS A 32 -18.49 -16.88 0.26
N HIS A 33 -18.95 -15.71 -0.19
CA HIS A 33 -20.29 -15.20 0.10
C HIS A 33 -21.30 -15.41 -1.04
N GLN A 34 -21.17 -16.51 -1.79
CA GLN A 34 -22.12 -16.87 -2.86
C GLN A 34 -23.45 -17.42 -2.33
N THR A 35 -23.46 -18.00 -1.12
CA THR A 35 -24.61 -18.74 -0.56
C THR A 35 -25.15 -18.17 0.75
N ASP A 36 -24.44 -17.25 1.41
CA ASP A 36 -24.80 -16.73 2.74
C ASP A 36 -25.40 -15.31 2.71
N ASN A 37 -25.68 -14.78 1.51
CA ASN A 37 -26.21 -13.43 1.25
C ASN A 37 -25.41 -12.27 1.86
N LYS A 38 -24.18 -12.50 2.34
CA LYS A 38 -23.35 -11.43 2.86
C LYS A 38 -22.85 -10.56 1.72
N GLN A 39 -22.77 -9.25 1.98
CA GLN A 39 -22.02 -8.36 1.12
C GLN A 39 -20.52 -8.64 1.32
N PRO A 40 -19.74 -8.91 0.24
CA PRO A 40 -18.30 -9.11 0.34
C PRO A 40 -17.61 -7.77 0.58
N LEU A 41 -16.48 -7.83 1.26
CA LEU A 41 -15.71 -6.67 1.71
C LEU A 41 -14.36 -6.62 0.99
N ALA A 42 -14.02 -5.45 0.46
CA ALA A 42 -12.69 -5.16 -0.07
C ALA A 42 -12.02 -4.09 0.78
N VAL A 43 -10.93 -4.45 1.45
CA VAL A 43 -10.06 -3.51 2.19
C VAL A 43 -8.83 -3.21 1.34
N LEU A 44 -8.65 -1.97 0.91
CA LEU A 44 -7.55 -1.55 0.05
C LEU A 44 -6.58 -0.70 0.88
N ILE A 45 -5.35 -1.18 1.08
CA ILE A 45 -4.29 -0.43 1.76
C ILE A 45 -3.42 0.25 0.70
N VAL A 46 -3.41 1.58 0.71
CA VAL A 46 -2.62 2.39 -0.22
C VAL A 46 -1.59 3.23 0.54
N GLY A 47 -0.38 3.27 0.02
CA GLY A 47 0.71 4.04 0.61
C GLY A 47 1.98 3.84 -0.19
N GLN A 48 2.86 4.84 -0.28
CA GLN A 48 4.10 4.69 -1.05
C GLN A 48 4.97 3.53 -0.52
N THR A 49 5.97 3.12 -1.29
CA THR A 49 6.98 2.18 -0.77
C THR A 49 7.67 2.79 0.45
N GLY A 50 7.95 1.96 1.46
CA GLY A 50 8.51 2.46 2.73
C GLY A 50 7.51 3.16 3.65
N ALA A 51 6.25 3.42 3.26
CA ALA A 51 5.29 4.08 4.15
C ALA A 51 5.00 3.26 5.43
N GLY A 52 5.02 1.92 5.34
CA GLY A 52 4.80 1.03 6.49
C GLY A 52 3.55 0.14 6.37
N LYS A 53 3.05 -0.11 5.15
CA LYS A 53 1.86 -0.96 4.91
C LYS A 53 1.94 -2.34 5.58
N THR A 54 3.13 -2.94 5.64
CA THR A 54 3.39 -4.23 6.32
C THR A 54 3.04 -4.22 7.82
N ARG A 55 2.99 -3.04 8.46
CA ARG A 55 2.57 -2.90 9.87
C ARG A 55 1.06 -2.63 10.00
N LEU A 56 0.46 -1.93 9.04
CA LEU A 56 -0.97 -1.66 9.02
C LEU A 56 -1.80 -2.87 8.55
N ALA A 57 -1.27 -3.70 7.65
CA ALA A 57 -1.99 -4.86 7.12
C ALA A 57 -2.42 -5.85 8.21
N PRO A 58 -1.55 -6.26 9.16
CA PRO A 58 -1.97 -7.10 10.29
C PRO A 58 -3.11 -6.49 11.13
N VAL A 59 -3.06 -5.18 11.41
CA VAL A 59 -4.11 -4.48 12.18
C VAL A 59 -5.47 -4.61 11.50
N LEU A 60 -5.52 -4.40 10.18
CA LEU A 60 -6.77 -4.53 9.41
C LEU A 60 -7.19 -6.00 9.24
N LEU A 61 -6.25 -6.94 9.07
CA LEU A 61 -6.55 -8.39 9.03
C LEU A 61 -7.14 -8.89 10.35
N ASP A 62 -6.59 -8.46 11.48
CA ASP A 62 -7.07 -8.82 12.82
C ASP A 62 -8.48 -8.26 13.06
N ALA A 63 -8.74 -7.03 12.62
CA ALA A 63 -10.07 -6.43 12.65
C ALA A 63 -11.08 -7.18 11.77
N MET A 64 -10.71 -7.57 10.55
CA MET A 64 -11.55 -8.43 9.69
C MET A 64 -11.83 -9.77 10.38
N THR A 65 -10.81 -10.41 10.96
CA THR A 65 -10.95 -11.69 11.67
C THR A 65 -11.90 -11.57 12.86
N SER A 66 -11.81 -10.47 13.62
CA SER A 66 -12.70 -10.15 14.74
C SER A 66 -14.16 -9.94 14.31
N LEU A 67 -14.38 -9.55 13.06
CA LEU A 67 -15.69 -9.44 12.41
C LEU A 67 -16.13 -10.74 11.72
N HIS A 68 -15.43 -11.86 11.98
CA HIS A 68 -15.67 -13.16 11.34
C HIS A 68 -15.54 -13.12 9.82
N ARG A 69 -14.59 -12.33 9.32
CA ARG A 69 -14.23 -12.19 7.91
C ARG A 69 -12.80 -12.70 7.72
N THR A 70 -12.59 -13.62 6.78
CA THR A 70 -11.26 -14.14 6.46
C THR A 70 -10.93 -13.82 5.00
N PRO A 71 -10.18 -12.73 4.74
CA PRO A 71 -9.94 -12.29 3.38
C PRO A 71 -8.86 -13.09 2.66
N ALA A 72 -8.92 -13.06 1.33
CA ALA A 72 -7.75 -13.28 0.50
C ALA A 72 -6.84 -12.03 0.59
N HIS A 73 -5.56 -12.21 0.95
CA HIS A 73 -4.59 -11.11 1.08
C HIS A 73 -3.69 -11.04 -0.16
N PHE A 74 -3.78 -9.93 -0.90
CA PHE A 74 -3.07 -9.75 -2.16
C PHE A 74 -2.02 -8.64 -2.10
N ILE A 75 -0.82 -8.95 -2.58
CA ILE A 75 0.31 -8.02 -2.72
C ILE A 75 0.96 -8.30 -4.08
N ALA A 76 0.89 -7.36 -5.03
CA ALA A 76 1.41 -7.60 -6.39
C ALA A 76 2.85 -8.12 -6.42
N ASP A 77 3.69 -7.64 -5.50
CA ASP A 77 5.11 -8.00 -5.49
C ASP A 77 5.32 -9.51 -5.31
N THR A 78 4.52 -10.20 -4.47
CA THR A 78 4.66 -11.64 -4.21
C THR A 78 4.49 -12.49 -5.47
N TYR A 79 3.67 -12.03 -6.43
CA TYR A 79 3.44 -12.75 -7.69
C TYR A 79 4.66 -12.80 -8.61
N LYS A 80 5.68 -11.95 -8.40
CA LYS A 80 6.92 -11.97 -9.19
C LYS A 80 7.63 -13.32 -9.14
N ALA A 81 7.50 -14.05 -8.04
CA ALA A 81 8.14 -15.35 -7.86
C ALA A 81 7.57 -16.44 -8.80
N TYR A 82 6.34 -16.27 -9.29
CA TYR A 82 5.70 -17.20 -10.24
C TYR A 82 6.19 -17.01 -11.68
N HIS A 83 6.90 -15.91 -11.97
CA HIS A 83 7.41 -15.69 -13.31
C HIS A 83 8.50 -16.72 -13.67
N PRO A 84 8.40 -17.47 -14.78
CA PRO A 84 9.33 -18.57 -15.09
C PRO A 84 10.80 -18.15 -15.16
N SER A 85 11.06 -16.93 -15.62
CA SER A 85 12.41 -16.38 -15.68
C SER A 85 12.92 -15.76 -14.36
N TYR A 86 12.09 -15.64 -13.31
CA TYR A 86 12.44 -14.88 -12.11
C TYR A 86 13.73 -15.38 -11.46
N ALA A 87 13.84 -16.68 -11.20
CA ALA A 87 15.01 -17.28 -10.59
C ALA A 87 16.29 -17.11 -11.44
N SER A 88 16.17 -17.23 -12.76
CA SER A 88 17.30 -17.04 -13.70
C SER A 88 17.76 -15.59 -13.78
N ILE A 89 16.82 -14.63 -13.79
CA ILE A 89 17.17 -13.20 -13.78
C ILE A 89 17.77 -12.84 -12.42
N LEU A 90 17.23 -13.37 -11.33
CA LEU A 90 17.74 -13.12 -9.99
C LEU A 90 19.19 -13.60 -9.83
N SER A 91 19.56 -14.75 -10.40
CA SER A 91 20.93 -15.26 -10.31
C SER A 91 21.93 -14.55 -11.22
N THR A 92 21.48 -14.01 -12.35
CA THR A 92 22.37 -13.40 -13.37
C THR A 92 22.39 -11.87 -13.33
N LYS A 93 21.24 -11.25 -13.04
CA LYS A 93 21.01 -9.80 -13.03
C LYS A 93 20.03 -9.43 -11.89
N PRO A 94 20.40 -9.58 -10.61
CA PRO A 94 19.49 -9.36 -9.47
C PRO A 94 18.72 -8.03 -9.51
N ALA A 95 19.39 -6.94 -9.89
CA ALA A 95 18.81 -5.61 -9.99
C ALA A 95 17.69 -5.51 -11.04
N LEU A 96 17.70 -6.37 -12.06
CA LEU A 96 16.73 -6.39 -13.14
C LEU A 96 15.48 -7.22 -12.79
N ALA A 97 15.59 -8.21 -11.90
CA ALA A 97 14.55 -9.20 -11.64
C ALA A 97 13.19 -8.57 -11.30
N SER A 98 13.19 -7.56 -10.42
CA SER A 98 11.95 -6.89 -9.98
C SER A 98 11.27 -6.10 -11.10
N ALA A 99 12.05 -5.43 -11.96
CA ALA A 99 11.52 -4.64 -13.05
C ALA A 99 11.04 -5.53 -14.20
N ALA A 100 11.80 -6.59 -14.52
CA ALA A 100 11.51 -7.51 -15.61
C ALA A 100 10.19 -8.29 -15.41
N THR A 101 9.88 -8.68 -14.17
CA THR A 101 8.68 -9.48 -13.86
C THR A 101 7.52 -8.65 -13.32
N GLY A 102 7.69 -7.33 -13.21
CA GLY A 102 6.69 -6.43 -12.63
C GLY A 102 5.41 -6.31 -13.44
N THR A 103 5.48 -6.41 -14.77
CA THR A 103 4.29 -6.34 -15.64
C THR A 103 3.37 -7.53 -15.40
N ASP A 104 3.90 -8.76 -15.44
CA ASP A 104 3.11 -9.97 -15.22
C ASP A 104 2.61 -10.07 -13.78
N ALA A 105 3.41 -9.64 -12.80
CA ALA A 105 2.98 -9.60 -11.40
C ALA A 105 1.77 -8.68 -11.17
N ARG A 106 1.71 -7.52 -11.85
CA ARG A 106 0.53 -6.64 -11.82
C ARG A 106 -0.66 -7.26 -12.52
N ARG A 107 -0.45 -7.88 -13.68
CA ARG A 107 -1.50 -8.62 -14.40
C ARG A 107 -2.10 -9.72 -13.50
N TRP A 108 -1.27 -10.50 -12.82
CA TRP A 108 -1.75 -11.52 -11.89
C TRP A 108 -2.47 -10.97 -10.66
N LEU A 109 -2.09 -9.79 -10.16
CA LEU A 109 -2.87 -9.11 -9.13
C LEU A 109 -4.29 -8.79 -9.63
N THR A 110 -4.42 -8.24 -10.83
CA THR A 110 -5.73 -7.96 -11.43
C THR A 110 -6.54 -9.24 -11.59
N MET A 111 -5.95 -10.30 -12.14
CA MET A 111 -6.61 -11.60 -12.29
C MET A 111 -7.04 -12.20 -10.94
N ALA A 112 -6.22 -12.07 -9.89
CA ALA A 112 -6.55 -12.53 -8.54
C ALA A 112 -7.74 -11.77 -7.96
N CYS A 113 -7.80 -10.45 -8.17
CA CYS A 113 -8.91 -9.62 -7.72
C CYS A 113 -10.20 -9.92 -8.50
N GLU A 114 -10.13 -10.12 -9.82
CA GLU A 114 -11.26 -10.55 -10.66
C GLU A 114 -11.79 -11.91 -10.20
N PHE A 115 -10.91 -12.89 -10.03
CA PHE A 115 -11.28 -14.21 -9.56
C PHE A 115 -11.90 -14.19 -8.17
N ALA A 116 -11.36 -13.38 -7.25
CA ALA A 116 -11.95 -13.19 -5.92
C ALA A 116 -13.34 -12.54 -5.99
N ALA A 117 -13.51 -11.54 -6.87
CA ALA A 117 -14.79 -10.87 -7.10
C ALA A 117 -15.86 -11.81 -7.66
N GLU A 118 -15.52 -12.65 -8.64
CA GLU A 118 -16.42 -13.68 -9.19
C GLU A 118 -16.86 -14.68 -8.13
N ARG A 119 -15.97 -15.00 -7.20
CA ARG A 119 -16.24 -15.89 -6.07
C ARG A 119 -16.81 -15.17 -4.86
N ARG A 120 -16.97 -13.84 -4.86
CA ARG A 120 -17.44 -13.06 -3.71
C ARG A 120 -16.63 -13.36 -2.44
N LEU A 121 -15.31 -13.46 -2.56
CA LEU A 121 -14.40 -13.57 -1.41
C LEU A 121 -14.18 -12.19 -0.82
N ASP A 122 -14.11 -12.07 0.51
CA ASP A 122 -13.52 -10.88 1.12
C ASP A 122 -12.05 -10.76 0.70
N VAL A 123 -11.55 -9.53 0.56
CA VAL A 123 -10.17 -9.27 0.14
C VAL A 123 -9.52 -8.17 0.96
N LEU A 124 -8.21 -8.31 1.13
CA LEU A 124 -7.33 -7.22 1.54
C LEU A 124 -6.24 -7.06 0.48
N VAL A 125 -6.14 -5.87 -0.13
CA VAL A 125 -5.19 -5.61 -1.22
C VAL A 125 -4.25 -4.50 -0.83
N GLU A 126 -2.94 -4.75 -0.90
CA GLU A 126 -1.92 -3.73 -0.71
C GLU A 126 -1.44 -3.16 -2.04
N SER A 127 -1.46 -1.83 -2.19
CA SER A 127 -0.93 -1.12 -3.34
C SER A 127 0.08 -0.05 -2.92
N ALA A 128 1.17 0.02 -3.68
CA ALA A 128 2.13 1.12 -3.56
C ALA A 128 1.69 2.37 -4.32
N CYS A 129 0.64 2.28 -5.16
CA CYS A 129 0.18 3.35 -6.05
C CYS A 129 1.25 3.87 -7.02
N ARG A 130 2.24 3.03 -7.41
CA ARG A 130 3.21 3.38 -8.47
C ARG A 130 2.52 3.65 -9.82
N HIS A 131 1.46 2.90 -10.08
CA HIS A 131 0.56 3.05 -11.22
C HIS A 131 -0.83 3.30 -10.63
N PRO A 132 -1.22 4.56 -10.38
CA PRO A 132 -2.46 4.87 -9.67
C PRO A 132 -3.70 4.34 -10.39
N ASP A 133 -3.69 4.31 -11.73
CA ASP A 133 -4.75 3.71 -12.55
C ASP A 133 -5.05 2.25 -12.17
N ASP A 134 -4.03 1.46 -11.81
CA ASP A 134 -4.22 0.07 -11.37
C ASP A 134 -5.06 0.03 -10.08
N PHE A 135 -4.80 0.94 -9.12
CA PHE A 135 -5.61 1.05 -7.91
C PHE A 135 -7.04 1.52 -8.21
N CYS A 136 -7.19 2.56 -9.03
CA CYS A 136 -8.50 3.09 -9.41
C CYS A 136 -9.36 2.01 -10.08
N ALA A 137 -8.76 1.22 -10.98
CA ALA A 137 -9.41 0.11 -11.65
C ALA A 137 -9.85 -0.99 -10.68
N LEU A 138 -9.01 -1.35 -9.71
CA LEU A 138 -9.33 -2.35 -8.69
C LEU A 138 -10.45 -1.89 -7.75
N ALA A 139 -10.41 -0.65 -7.27
CA ALA A 139 -11.48 -0.09 -6.43
C ALA A 139 -12.82 -0.08 -7.18
N ALA A 140 -12.82 0.38 -8.44
CA ALA A 140 -14.00 0.38 -9.28
C ALA A 140 -14.49 -1.04 -9.63
N LEU A 141 -13.58 -2.01 -9.80
CA LEU A 141 -13.92 -3.42 -10.01
C LEU A 141 -14.71 -3.97 -8.82
N PHE A 142 -14.21 -3.81 -7.60
CA PHE A 142 -14.88 -4.32 -6.41
C PHE A 142 -16.23 -3.62 -6.20
N ARG A 143 -16.28 -2.30 -6.40
CA ARG A 143 -17.54 -1.54 -6.35
C ARG A 143 -18.59 -2.10 -7.32
N ARG A 144 -18.22 -2.31 -8.60
CA ARG A 144 -19.12 -2.88 -9.61
C ARG A 144 -19.53 -4.32 -9.30
N ALA A 145 -18.68 -5.09 -8.63
CA ALA A 145 -18.99 -6.45 -8.16
C ALA A 145 -19.88 -6.47 -6.90
N GLY A 146 -20.34 -5.31 -6.42
CA GLY A 146 -21.25 -5.19 -5.28
C GLY A 146 -20.57 -5.30 -3.92
N TYR A 147 -19.26 -5.11 -3.85
CA TYR A 147 -18.50 -5.09 -2.60
C TYR A 147 -18.77 -3.81 -1.81
N ARG A 148 -18.64 -3.89 -0.49
CA ARG A 148 -18.30 -2.73 0.33
C ARG A 148 -16.79 -2.48 0.20
N VAL A 149 -16.40 -1.28 -0.22
CA VAL A 149 -14.98 -0.93 -0.44
C VAL A 149 -14.50 0.04 0.62
N ALA A 150 -13.55 -0.40 1.45
CA ALA A 150 -12.89 0.42 2.46
C ALA A 150 -11.43 0.70 2.06
N VAL A 151 -11.01 1.96 2.07
CA VAL A 151 -9.66 2.36 1.67
C VAL A 151 -8.89 2.93 2.86
N ALA A 152 -7.76 2.31 3.19
CA ALA A 152 -6.83 2.80 4.20
C ALA A 152 -5.61 3.44 3.52
N VAL A 153 -5.47 4.76 3.67
CA VAL A 153 -4.40 5.58 3.11
C VAL A 153 -3.34 5.83 4.17
N LEU A 154 -2.11 5.37 3.93
CA LEU A 154 -0.99 5.58 4.84
C LEU A 154 -0.23 6.87 4.45
N ALA A 155 -0.50 7.94 5.19
CA ALA A 155 0.07 9.26 4.97
C ALA A 155 1.38 9.44 5.74
N VAL A 156 2.48 9.43 5.00
CA VAL A 156 3.84 9.47 5.58
C VAL A 156 4.69 10.49 4.82
N PRO A 157 5.39 11.39 5.52
CA PRO A 157 6.38 12.29 4.92
C PRO A 157 7.43 11.56 4.08
N GLU A 158 7.90 12.21 3.02
CA GLU A 158 8.83 11.62 2.06
C GLU A 158 10.13 11.13 2.74
N ALA A 159 10.69 11.96 3.62
CA ALA A 159 11.89 11.65 4.39
C ALA A 159 11.77 10.32 5.15
N LEU A 160 10.64 10.12 5.83
CA LEU A 160 10.40 8.93 6.65
C LEU A 160 10.25 7.66 5.81
N SER A 161 9.55 7.73 4.67
CA SER A 161 9.40 6.58 3.79
C SER A 161 10.69 6.22 3.06
N ARG A 162 11.49 7.22 2.63
CA ARG A 162 12.83 6.98 2.06
C ARG A 162 13.80 6.39 3.06
N LEU A 163 13.86 6.96 4.27
CA LEU A 163 14.70 6.42 5.35
C LEU A 163 14.32 4.98 5.68
N GLY A 164 13.01 4.70 5.82
CA GLY A 164 12.51 3.36 6.11
C GLY A 164 12.93 2.32 5.07
N ILE A 165 13.00 2.68 3.78
CA ILE A 165 13.50 1.79 2.71
C ILE A 165 14.97 1.44 2.93
N LEU A 166 15.81 2.43 3.24
CA LEU A 166 17.24 2.24 3.43
C LEU A 166 17.50 1.41 4.68
N VAL A 167 16.90 1.79 5.81
CA VAL A 167 17.07 1.10 7.11
C VAL A 167 16.67 -0.36 6.98
N ARG A 168 15.47 -0.67 6.46
CA ARG A 168 15.02 -2.06 6.34
C ARG A 168 15.93 -2.91 5.46
N TYR A 169 16.46 -2.33 4.38
CA TYR A 169 17.34 -3.03 3.47
C TYR A 169 18.72 -3.30 4.10
N HIS A 170 19.40 -2.26 4.57
CA HIS A 170 20.75 -2.36 5.09
C HIS A 170 20.85 -3.12 6.42
N LEU A 171 19.78 -3.12 7.22
CA LEU A 171 19.69 -3.94 8.43
C LEU A 171 19.05 -5.31 8.19
N ALA A 172 18.73 -5.65 6.93
CA ALA A 172 18.08 -6.90 6.54
C ALA A 172 16.82 -7.23 7.36
N LEU A 173 16.03 -6.20 7.73
CA LEU A 173 14.81 -6.36 8.51
C LEU A 173 13.76 -7.21 7.74
N PRO A 174 12.89 -7.94 8.44
CA PRO A 174 11.85 -8.76 7.80
C PRO A 174 11.00 -7.99 6.79
N GLU A 175 10.66 -6.72 7.08
CA GLU A 175 9.82 -5.87 6.22
C GLU A 175 10.49 -5.47 4.90
N ALA A 176 11.78 -5.77 4.71
CA ALA A 176 12.48 -5.61 3.45
C ALA A 176 12.29 -6.80 2.49
N ARG A 177 11.62 -7.86 2.96
CA ARG A 177 11.22 -9.03 2.18
C ARG A 177 9.72 -9.00 1.95
N SER A 178 9.28 -9.52 0.81
CA SER A 178 7.85 -9.65 0.49
C SER A 178 7.59 -11.10 0.13
N GLY A 179 6.88 -11.83 1.00
CA GLY A 179 6.66 -13.27 0.86
C GLY A 179 7.98 -14.03 0.67
N ARG A 180 8.07 -14.81 -0.41
CA ARG A 180 9.23 -15.67 -0.73
C ARG A 180 10.36 -14.93 -1.46
N LEU A 181 10.25 -13.62 -1.66
CA LEU A 181 11.24 -12.85 -2.41
C LEU A 181 12.48 -12.53 -1.56
N PRO A 182 13.66 -12.44 -2.19
CA PRO A 182 14.88 -12.05 -1.51
C PRO A 182 14.81 -10.61 -1.01
N LEU A 183 15.74 -10.27 -0.11
CA LEU A 183 16.02 -8.91 0.32
C LEU A 183 16.30 -8.02 -0.90
N ARG A 184 15.58 -6.90 -1.03
CA ARG A 184 15.73 -5.99 -2.17
C ARG A 184 15.67 -4.53 -1.72
N LEU A 185 16.57 -3.74 -2.26
CA LEU A 185 16.50 -2.29 -2.14
C LEU A 185 15.48 -1.76 -3.14
N THR A 186 14.55 -0.93 -2.66
CA THR A 186 13.61 -0.24 -3.54
C THR A 186 14.34 0.94 -4.20
N PRO A 187 14.41 1.01 -5.54
CA PRO A 187 15.03 2.15 -6.22
C PRO A 187 14.31 3.46 -5.89
N LYS A 188 15.05 4.57 -5.76
CA LYS A 188 14.49 5.90 -5.48
C LYS A 188 13.34 6.26 -6.45
N LYS A 189 13.54 6.06 -7.75
CA LYS A 189 12.49 6.32 -8.75
C LYS A 189 11.18 5.56 -8.45
N VAL A 190 11.27 4.30 -8.00
CA VAL A 190 10.07 3.51 -7.66
C VAL A 190 9.35 4.10 -6.46
N HIS A 191 10.10 4.61 -5.48
CA HIS A 191 9.54 5.37 -4.36
C HIS A 191 8.87 6.65 -4.84
N ASP A 192 9.56 7.47 -5.63
CA ASP A 192 9.05 8.77 -6.10
C ASP A 192 7.77 8.59 -6.93
N ASP A 193 7.76 7.63 -7.87
CA ASP A 193 6.58 7.28 -8.67
C ASP A 193 5.39 6.87 -7.74
N SER A 194 5.67 6.09 -6.69
CA SER A 194 4.66 5.66 -5.71
C SER A 194 4.18 6.80 -4.80
N TYR A 195 5.07 7.72 -4.46
CA TYR A 195 4.78 8.88 -3.62
C TYR A 195 3.84 9.85 -4.36
N ALA A 196 4.14 10.15 -5.62
CA ALA A 196 3.26 10.95 -6.48
C ALA A 196 1.92 10.25 -6.72
N GLY A 197 1.94 8.97 -7.12
CA GLY A 197 0.72 8.24 -7.46
C GLY A 197 -0.23 8.03 -6.27
N LEU A 198 0.25 7.98 -5.02
CA LEU A 198 -0.63 7.96 -3.85
C LEU A 198 -1.52 9.22 -3.76
N GLY A 199 -1.00 10.38 -4.16
CA GLY A 199 -1.79 11.62 -4.21
C GLY A 199 -2.92 11.53 -5.24
N GLU A 200 -2.68 10.88 -6.37
CA GLU A 200 -3.72 10.63 -7.38
C GLU A 200 -4.76 9.63 -6.89
N ALA A 201 -4.33 8.55 -6.22
CA ALA A 201 -5.21 7.57 -5.61
C ALA A 201 -6.13 8.21 -4.55
N ALA A 202 -5.60 9.10 -3.71
CA ALA A 202 -6.41 9.80 -2.71
C ALA A 202 -7.45 10.75 -3.35
N ARG A 203 -7.07 11.48 -4.41
CA ARG A 203 -8.02 12.30 -5.18
C ARG A 203 -9.12 11.46 -5.82
N PHE A 204 -8.77 10.31 -6.40
CA PHE A 204 -9.75 9.38 -6.94
C PHE A 204 -10.75 8.91 -5.89
N VAL A 205 -10.32 8.64 -4.65
CA VAL A 205 -11.23 8.28 -3.55
C VAL A 205 -12.20 9.41 -3.21
N ASP A 206 -11.73 10.65 -3.20
CA ASP A 206 -12.58 11.82 -2.93
C ASP A 206 -13.60 12.08 -4.06
N GLU A 207 -13.18 11.92 -5.32
CA GLU A 207 -13.93 12.33 -6.53
C GLU A 207 -14.83 11.23 -7.10
N SER A 208 -14.56 9.94 -6.84
CA SER A 208 -15.34 8.81 -7.35
C SER A 208 -16.30 8.22 -6.32
N ASP A 209 -17.20 7.35 -6.76
CA ASP A 209 -18.10 6.54 -5.93
C ASP A 209 -17.56 5.13 -5.65
N ALA A 210 -16.28 4.88 -5.94
CA ALA A 210 -15.67 3.56 -5.85
C ALA A 210 -15.40 3.09 -4.41
N ALA A 211 -15.30 4.02 -3.46
CA ALA A 211 -15.07 3.73 -2.04
C ALA A 211 -16.31 4.08 -1.20
N ASP A 212 -16.64 3.20 -0.25
CA ASP A 212 -17.69 3.40 0.76
C ASP A 212 -17.15 3.98 2.06
N ALA A 213 -15.87 3.72 2.36
CA ALA A 213 -15.18 4.23 3.53
C ALA A 213 -13.73 4.55 3.19
N VAL A 214 -13.20 5.59 3.83
CA VAL A 214 -11.79 5.97 3.74
C VAL A 214 -11.26 6.35 5.12
N VAL A 215 -10.04 5.93 5.41
CA VAL A 215 -9.26 6.42 6.55
C VAL A 215 -7.88 6.82 6.07
N VAL A 216 -7.38 7.95 6.55
CA VAL A 216 -6.01 8.43 6.36
C VAL A 216 -5.31 8.31 7.71
N VAL A 217 -4.26 7.51 7.77
CA VAL A 217 -3.51 7.22 9.00
C VAL A 217 -2.04 7.56 8.85
N ARG A 218 -1.40 7.92 9.98
CA ARG A 218 0.05 7.99 10.12
C ARG A 218 0.63 6.60 10.37
N ARG A 219 1.95 6.51 10.44
CA ARG A 219 2.60 5.36 11.12
C ARG A 219 2.18 5.33 12.58
N GLY A 220 1.99 4.13 13.13
CA GLY A 220 1.46 3.96 14.49
C GLY A 220 -0.06 4.17 14.57
N ASP A 221 -0.73 4.12 13.42
CA ASP A 221 -2.19 4.01 13.30
C ASP A 221 -2.99 5.20 13.86
N GLY A 222 -2.35 6.37 14.00
CA GLY A 222 -3.04 7.62 14.33
C GLY A 222 -3.85 8.13 13.16
N VAL A 223 -5.15 8.35 13.36
CA VAL A 223 -6.11 8.80 12.33
C VAL A 223 -6.00 10.30 12.13
N ALA A 224 -5.69 10.70 10.89
CA ALA A 224 -5.65 12.09 10.45
C ALA A 224 -6.93 12.52 9.72
N TYR A 225 -7.67 11.59 9.14
CA TYR A 225 -8.96 11.84 8.52
C TYR A 225 -9.70 10.54 8.31
N GLU A 226 -11.02 10.58 8.39
CA GLU A 226 -11.86 9.42 8.18
C GLU A 226 -13.24 9.85 7.66
N ASN A 227 -13.80 9.10 6.71
CA ASN A 227 -15.10 9.39 6.13
C ASN A 227 -15.79 8.13 5.57
N TRP A 228 -17.12 8.16 5.51
CA TRP A 228 -17.99 7.04 5.12
C TRP A 228 -19.14 7.57 4.31
N ARG A 229 -19.63 6.75 3.38
CA ARG A 229 -20.87 7.01 2.68
C ARG A 229 -22.06 6.65 3.56
N GLY A 230 -23.09 7.48 3.53
CA GLY A 230 -24.40 7.18 4.07
C GLY A 230 -25.19 6.26 3.12
N GLU A 231 -26.40 5.88 3.55
CA GLU A 231 -27.33 5.09 2.72
C GLU A 231 -27.74 5.82 1.44
N ASP A 232 -27.66 7.16 1.42
CA ASP A 232 -27.90 8.01 0.25
C ASP A 232 -26.73 8.00 -0.75
N GLY A 233 -25.67 7.23 -0.47
CA GLY A 233 -24.47 7.12 -1.27
C GLY A 233 -23.55 8.35 -1.19
N ARG A 234 -23.84 9.35 -0.33
CA ARG A 234 -23.01 10.55 -0.18
C ARG A 234 -22.07 10.42 1.00
N TRP A 235 -20.91 11.07 0.92
CA TRP A 235 -20.02 11.20 2.06
C TRP A 235 -20.72 11.92 3.23
N LYS A 236 -20.54 11.41 4.45
CA LYS A 236 -21.11 12.02 5.66
C LYS A 236 -20.48 13.36 6.01
N ALA A 237 -19.18 13.51 5.73
CA ALA A 237 -18.46 14.78 5.79
C ALA A 237 -17.99 15.19 4.39
N PRO A 238 -17.57 16.44 4.15
CA PRO A 238 -16.91 16.79 2.90
C PRO A 238 -15.74 15.86 2.58
N ALA A 239 -15.59 15.48 1.31
CA ALA A 239 -14.43 14.71 0.85
C ALA A 239 -13.13 15.47 1.14
N GLY A 240 -12.06 14.76 1.50
CA GLY A 240 -10.88 15.37 2.10
C GLY A 240 -9.71 14.43 2.32
N ALA A 241 -9.73 13.21 1.77
CA ALA A 241 -8.65 12.25 1.90
C ALA A 241 -7.34 12.77 1.27
N ALA A 242 -7.43 13.41 0.10
CA ALA A 242 -6.27 13.99 -0.58
C ALA A 242 -5.68 15.17 0.19
N ARG A 243 -6.54 16.04 0.75
CA ARG A 243 -6.11 17.17 1.60
C ARG A 243 -5.42 16.66 2.87
N ALA A 244 -6.01 15.68 3.54
CA ALA A 244 -5.45 15.10 4.76
C ALA A 244 -4.10 14.43 4.48
N LEU A 245 -3.99 13.64 3.40
CA LEU A 245 -2.73 13.05 2.97
C LEU A 245 -1.63 14.11 2.77
N GLU A 246 -1.95 15.20 2.08
CA GLU A 246 -0.95 16.23 1.78
C GLU A 246 -0.57 17.05 3.03
N GLY A 247 -1.53 17.35 3.90
CA GLY A 247 -1.26 17.98 5.19
C GLY A 247 -0.30 17.12 6.04
N GLU A 248 -0.56 15.82 6.11
CA GLU A 248 0.28 14.86 6.82
C GLU A 248 1.67 14.65 6.21
N ARG A 249 1.82 14.91 4.90
CA ARG A 249 3.13 14.86 4.22
C ARG A 249 3.98 16.09 4.47
N ARG A 250 3.36 17.26 4.63
CA ARG A 250 4.04 18.56 4.77
C ARG A 250 4.22 19.03 6.20
N ARG A 251 3.53 18.41 7.16
CA ARG A 251 3.61 18.81 8.55
C ARG A 251 5.04 18.65 9.11
N PRO A 252 5.37 19.39 10.17
CA PRO A 252 6.56 19.12 10.96
C PRO A 252 6.51 17.70 11.53
N LEU A 253 7.68 17.07 11.63
CA LEU A 253 7.82 15.78 12.29
C LEU A 253 7.55 15.93 13.79
N SER A 254 6.95 14.90 14.40
CA SER A 254 6.83 14.83 15.85
C SER A 254 8.21 14.62 16.50
N PRO A 255 8.37 14.91 17.80
CA PRO A 255 9.62 14.62 18.50
C PRO A 255 10.08 13.16 18.35
N GLU A 256 9.15 12.22 18.41
CA GLU A 256 9.42 10.78 18.26
C GLU A 256 9.87 10.46 16.82
N GLU A 257 9.26 11.09 15.81
CA GLU A 257 9.67 10.91 14.41
C GLU A 257 11.06 11.51 14.14
N VAL A 258 11.41 12.62 14.79
CA VAL A 258 12.76 13.20 14.73
C VAL A 258 13.78 12.25 15.34
N GLU A 259 13.48 11.64 16.49
CA GLU A 259 14.35 10.64 17.12
C GLU A 259 14.58 9.44 16.20
N VAL A 260 13.51 8.88 15.63
CA VAL A 260 13.58 7.78 14.65
C VAL A 260 14.43 8.16 13.43
N VAL A 261 14.35 9.41 12.97
CA VAL A 261 15.17 9.91 11.86
C VAL A 261 16.64 9.92 12.23
N GLU A 262 17.01 10.52 13.36
CA GLU A 262 18.41 10.62 13.77
C GLU A 262 19.02 9.24 14.07
N GLU A 263 18.28 8.35 14.73
CA GLU A 263 18.71 6.97 14.96
C GLU A 263 18.91 6.21 13.65
N GLY A 264 17.95 6.33 12.73
CA GLY A 264 18.01 5.68 11.42
C GLY A 264 19.19 6.18 10.60
N ILE A 265 19.43 7.49 10.56
CA ILE A 265 20.57 8.06 9.84
C ILE A 265 21.89 7.63 10.50
N ALA A 266 22.03 7.76 11.82
CA ALA A 266 23.24 7.32 12.54
C ALA A 266 23.54 5.84 12.31
N THR A 267 22.50 5.01 12.15
CA THR A 267 22.63 3.60 11.82
C THR A 267 23.15 3.40 10.39
N LEU A 268 22.62 4.13 9.42
CA LEU A 268 23.07 4.06 8.03
C LEU A 268 24.49 4.61 7.84
N GLU A 269 24.87 5.66 8.57
CA GLU A 269 26.23 6.20 8.58
C GLU A 269 27.24 5.16 9.08
N LYS A 270 26.87 4.36 10.10
CA LYS A 270 27.70 3.24 10.59
C LYS A 270 27.82 2.09 9.59
N VAL A 271 26.79 1.85 8.78
CA VAL A 271 26.82 0.84 7.71
C VAL A 271 27.84 1.21 6.64
N GLY A 272 27.95 2.51 6.29
CA GLY A 272 29.06 3.02 5.48
C GLY A 272 29.09 2.56 4.02
N GLU A 273 27.96 2.09 3.47
CA GLU A 273 27.86 1.65 2.07
C GLU A 273 27.96 2.83 1.08
N PRO A 274 28.71 2.73 -0.04
CA PRO A 274 28.97 3.86 -0.94
C PRO A 274 27.72 4.60 -1.43
N GLY A 275 26.63 3.87 -1.72
CA GLY A 275 25.37 4.44 -2.21
C GLY A 275 24.55 5.22 -1.17
N LEU A 276 24.94 5.19 0.11
CA LEU A 276 24.30 5.96 1.18
C LEU A 276 24.81 7.41 1.24
N GLY A 277 26.03 7.67 0.76
CA GLY A 277 26.66 8.99 0.81
C GLY A 277 25.89 10.08 0.08
N GLU A 278 25.10 9.72 -0.94
CA GLU A 278 24.21 10.66 -1.66
C GLU A 278 22.81 10.72 -1.04
N GLN A 279 22.27 9.58 -0.60
CA GLN A 279 20.89 9.50 -0.13
C GLN A 279 20.68 10.07 1.28
N ILE A 280 21.66 9.96 2.18
CA ILE A 280 21.56 10.50 3.54
C ILE A 280 21.45 12.04 3.52
N PRO A 281 22.31 12.79 2.82
CA PRO A 281 22.15 14.24 2.70
C PRO A 281 20.80 14.67 2.11
N GLU A 282 20.30 13.95 1.10
CA GLU A 282 18.96 14.22 0.55
C GLU A 282 17.85 14.04 1.59
N ILE A 283 17.90 12.96 2.38
CA ILE A 283 16.92 12.72 3.45
C ILE A 283 17.01 13.81 4.52
N ARG A 284 18.22 14.24 4.93
CA ARG A 284 18.39 15.37 5.87
C ARG A 284 17.77 16.66 5.30
N GLY A 285 18.01 16.95 4.03
CA GLY A 285 17.38 18.10 3.36
C GLY A 285 15.86 18.06 3.35
N LEU A 286 15.26 16.88 3.13
CA LEU A 286 13.80 16.69 3.23
C LEU A 286 13.29 16.93 4.65
N VAL A 287 14.01 16.47 5.67
CA VAL A 287 13.65 16.69 7.09
C VAL A 287 13.72 18.17 7.44
N ASP A 288 14.76 18.88 7.00
CA ASP A 288 14.92 20.31 7.26
C ASP A 288 13.85 21.15 6.55
N ALA A 289 13.42 20.75 5.35
CA ALA A 289 12.29 21.39 4.66
C ALA A 289 10.95 21.28 5.44
N LEU A 290 10.74 20.19 6.18
CA LEU A 290 9.57 20.03 7.04
C LEU A 290 9.63 20.93 8.29
N LYS A 291 10.84 21.26 8.77
CA LYS A 291 11.02 22.22 9.88
C LYS A 291 10.73 23.65 9.43
N THR A 292 11.21 24.05 8.24
CA THR A 292 11.02 25.42 7.73
C THR A 292 9.59 25.71 7.31
N SER A 293 8.85 24.68 6.86
CA SER A 293 7.42 24.75 6.59
C SER A 293 6.59 25.06 7.84
N ALA A 294 7.15 24.88 9.04
CA ALA A 294 6.55 25.28 10.31
C ALA A 294 6.76 26.76 10.66
N SER A 295 7.82 27.38 10.12
CA SER A 295 8.31 28.71 10.53
C SER A 295 7.98 29.83 9.55
N GLY A 296 7.49 29.51 8.36
CA GLY A 296 6.94 30.48 7.40
C GLY A 296 5.46 30.75 7.69
N GLU A 297 5.07 32.03 7.73
CA GLU A 297 3.69 32.48 7.97
C GLU A 297 2.67 31.72 7.09
N GLY A 298 1.78 30.96 7.75
CA GLY A 298 0.54 30.40 7.18
C GLY A 298 0.39 28.86 7.24
N ASP A 299 -0.37 28.38 8.23
CA ASP A 299 -1.41 27.35 8.00
C ASP A 299 -1.03 25.85 7.83
N ALA A 300 0.22 25.41 8.03
CA ALA A 300 0.57 23.97 7.87
C ALA A 300 0.23 23.09 9.09
N ALA A 301 0.31 23.64 10.31
CA ALA A 301 -0.04 22.94 11.55
C ALA A 301 -1.37 23.42 12.16
N GLU A 302 -1.80 24.64 11.84
CA GLU A 302 -3.11 25.17 12.21
C GLU A 302 -4.19 24.49 11.36
N GLY A 303 -4.79 23.42 11.89
CA GLY A 303 -5.87 22.69 11.22
C GLY A 303 -5.66 21.19 11.04
N LEU A 304 -4.53 20.64 11.52
CA LEU A 304 -4.40 19.19 11.67
C LEU A 304 -5.28 18.72 12.84
N PRO A 305 -6.09 17.66 12.67
CA PRO A 305 -6.92 17.17 13.76
C PRO A 305 -6.06 16.52 14.85
N ALA A 306 -6.61 16.50 16.07
CA ALA A 306 -6.06 15.65 17.12
C ALA A 306 -6.15 14.18 16.66
N LEU A 307 -5.02 13.48 16.71
CA LEU A 307 -5.00 12.08 16.32
C LEU A 307 -5.67 11.23 17.38
N VAL A 308 -6.56 10.36 16.91
CA VAL A 308 -7.07 9.23 17.70
C VAL A 308 -6.49 7.94 17.13
N PRO A 309 -6.23 6.92 17.94
CA PRO A 309 -5.87 5.60 17.43
C PRO A 309 -6.96 5.06 16.51
N LEU A 310 -6.55 4.38 15.44
CA LEU A 310 -7.47 3.72 14.51
C LEU A 310 -8.27 2.64 15.24
N ASP A 311 -9.59 2.83 15.32
CA ASP A 311 -10.52 1.74 15.60
C ASP A 311 -10.76 0.97 14.29
N ALA A 312 -9.87 0.00 14.03
CA ALA A 312 -9.91 -0.79 12.79
C ALA A 312 -11.20 -1.62 12.67
N VAL A 313 -11.77 -2.06 13.80
CA VAL A 313 -13.01 -2.84 13.84
C VAL A 313 -14.20 -1.96 13.48
N ASP A 314 -14.32 -0.74 14.02
CA ASP A 314 -15.36 0.21 13.61
C ASP A 314 -15.16 0.65 12.15
N PHE A 315 -13.95 1.01 11.73
CA PHE A 315 -13.67 1.43 10.36
C PHE A 315 -14.11 0.38 9.33
N ILE A 316 -13.74 -0.88 9.56
CA ILE A 316 -14.09 -2.01 8.68
C ILE A 316 -15.56 -2.41 8.85
N GLY A 317 -16.04 -2.50 10.08
CA GLY A 317 -17.35 -3.06 10.42
C GLY A 317 -18.53 -2.13 10.16
N ARG A 318 -18.31 -0.82 10.13
CA ARG A 318 -19.38 0.17 9.98
C ARG A 318 -20.10 0.02 8.63
N GLY A 319 -21.37 -0.38 8.68
CA GLY A 319 -22.18 -0.60 7.48
C GLY A 319 -22.01 -1.98 6.86
N LEU A 320 -21.36 -2.94 7.55
CA LEU A 320 -21.55 -4.35 7.24
C LEU A 320 -22.92 -4.78 7.78
N SER A 321 -23.81 -5.17 6.87
CA SER A 321 -25.07 -5.88 7.18
C SER A 321 -24.87 -7.38 7.22
#